data_AF-A0A6C2UMM8-F1
#
_entry.id   AF-A0A6C2UMM8-F1
#
_cell.length_a   1.000
_cell.length_b   1.000
_cell.length_c   1.000
_cell.angle_alpha   90.00
_cell.angle_beta   90.00
_cell.angle_gamma   90.00
#
_symmetry.space_group_name_H-M   'P 1'
#
loop_
_entity.id
_entity.type
_entity.pdbx_description
1 polymer ?
#
loop_
_entity_poly.entity_id
_entity_poly.type
_entity_poly.pdbx_seq_one_letter_code
_entity_poly.pdbx_strand_id
1 'polypeptide(L)' 'MSRDIITLACTECKERNYTGTRNKKLETSRREIKKYCPRDKRHTLHRETK' A
#
# COMPACT_ATOMS: atom_id res chain seq x y z
N MET A 1 -20.68 -3.93 -4.65
CA MET A 1 -19.66 -4.43 -3.71
C MET A 1 -18.81 -3.24 -3.30
N SER A 2 -18.74 -2.94 -2.00
CA SER A 2 -17.97 -1.80 -1.48
C SER A 2 -16.48 -1.98 -1.78
N ARG A 3 -15.89 -1.04 -2.52
CA ARG A 3 -14.45 -0.93 -2.70
C ARG A 3 -13.93 -0.11 -1.53
N ASP A 4 -13.13 -0.73 -0.68
CA ASP A 4 -12.54 -0.02 0.44
C ASP A 4 -11.30 0.72 -0.03
N ILE A 5 -11.19 1.97 0.40
CA ILE A 5 -9.97 2.76 0.20
C ILE A 5 -8.97 2.27 1.25
N ILE A 6 -7.81 1.84 0.79
CA ILE A 6 -6.71 1.37 1.61
C ILE A 6 -5.53 2.29 1.44
N THR A 7 -4.78 2.50 2.52
CA THR A 7 -3.54 3.27 2.47
C THR A 7 -2.37 2.31 2.36
N LEU A 8 -1.37 2.65 1.57
CA LEU A 8 -0.15 1.89 1.37
C LEU A 8 1.00 2.70 1.97
N ALA A 9 1.68 2.11 2.96
CA ALA A 9 2.84 2.71 3.59
C ALA A 9 4.14 2.02 3.17
N CYS A 10 5.17 2.80 2.91
CA CYS A 10 6.52 2.28 2.68
C CYS A 10 7.04 1.54 3.92
N THR A 11 7.69 0.39 3.76
CA THR A 11 8.25 -0.37 4.89
C THR A 11 9.46 0.29 5.54
N GLU A 12 10.15 1.18 4.83
CA GLU A 12 11.41 1.77 5.27
C GLU A 12 11.19 3.10 5.99
N CYS A 13 10.59 4.08 5.31
CA CYS A 13 10.28 5.39 5.89
C CYS A 13 8.93 5.46 6.60
N LYS A 14 8.10 4.40 6.56
CA LYS A 14 6.75 4.34 7.16
C LYS A 14 5.76 5.41 6.64
N GLU A 15 6.11 6.10 5.57
CA GLU A 15 5.24 7.13 4.99
C GLU A 15 4.09 6.51 4.21
N ARG A 16 2.91 7.12 4.39
CA ARG A 16 1.65 6.76 3.74
C ARG A 16 1.53 7.54 2.44
N ASN A 17 2.18 7.04 1.39
CA ASN A 17 2.35 7.78 0.13
C ASN A 17 1.32 7.42 -0.95
N TYR A 18 0.63 6.28 -0.80
CA TYR A 18 -0.31 5.83 -1.82
C TYR A 18 -1.63 5.42 -1.20
N THR A 19 -2.72 5.74 -1.88
CA THR A 19 -4.06 5.24 -1.61
C THR A 19 -4.50 4.34 -2.75
N GLY A 20 -4.94 3.14 -2.44
CA GLY A 20 -5.49 2.18 -3.39
C GLY A 20 -6.94 1.85 -3.07
N THR A 21 -7.60 1.15 -3.99
CA THR A 21 -8.90 0.52 -3.72
C THR A 21 -8.71 -0.98 -3.66
N ARG A 22 -9.18 -1.63 -2.59
CA ARG A 22 -9.19 -3.08 -2.46
C ARG A 22 -10.62 -3.60 -2.37
N ASN A 23 -10.82 -4.78 -2.92
CA ASN A 23 -12.06 -5.53 -2.77
C ASN A 23 -11.84 -6.60 -1.68
N LYS A 24 -12.38 -6.37 -0.47
CA LYS A 24 -12.22 -7.27 0.68
C LYS A 24 -12.68 -8.71 0.44
N LYS A 25 -13.59 -8.94 -0.53
CA LYS A 25 -14.08 -10.30 -0.87
C LYS A 25 -13.12 -11.12 -1.71
N LEU A 26 -12.30 -10.48 -2.54
CA LEU A 26 -11.45 -11.16 -3.52
C LEU A 26 -10.00 -11.24 -3.04
N GLU A 27 -9.52 -10.18 -2.40
CA GLU A 27 -8.19 -10.12 -1.82
C GLU A 27 -8.34 -10.22 -0.31
N THR A 28 -7.91 -11.34 0.29
CA THR A 28 -7.93 -11.59 1.75
C THR A 28 -6.57 -11.31 2.38
N SER A 29 -5.47 -11.54 1.65
CA SER A 29 -4.09 -11.27 2.10
C SER A 29 -3.76 -9.77 2.10
N ARG A 30 -2.79 -9.38 2.94
CA ARG A 30 -2.23 -8.02 2.91
C ARG A 30 -1.52 -7.81 1.58
N ARG A 31 -1.88 -6.75 0.86
CA ARG A 31 -1.23 -6.43 -0.41
C ARG A 31 0.13 -5.76 -0.14
N GLU A 32 1.18 -6.34 -0.68
CA GLU A 32 2.52 -5.77 -0.69
C GLU A 32 2.88 -5.44 -2.13
N ILE A 33 3.15 -4.16 -2.42
CA ILE A 33 3.44 -3.70 -3.79
C ILE A 33 4.79 -3.00 -3.77
N LYS A 34 5.68 -3.35 -4.70
CA LYS A 34 6.89 -2.57 -4.94
C LYS A 34 6.53 -1.27 -5.66
N LYS A 35 6.64 -0.14 -4.96
CA LYS A 35 6.42 1.20 -5.51
C LYS A 35 7.63 2.09 -5.22
N TYR A 36 7.79 3.11 -6.04
CA TYR A 36 8.83 4.09 -5.83
C TYR A 36 8.52 4.90 -4.58
N CYS A 37 9.47 5.02 -3.67
CA CYS A 37 9.35 5.92 -2.53
C CYS A 37 10.13 7.21 -2.84
N PRO A 38 9.48 8.39 -2.87
CA PRO A 38 10.17 9.66 -3.14
C PRO A 38 11.17 10.06 -2.04
N ARG A 39 10.98 9.61 -0.79
CA ARG A 39 11.93 9.85 0.31
C ARG A 39 13.22 9.06 0.16
N ASP A 40 13.07 7.76 -0.03
CA ASP A 40 14.20 6.82 -0.12
C ASP A 40 14.83 6.84 -1.53
N LYS A 41 14.19 7.55 -2.47
CA LYS A 41 14.55 7.67 -3.90
C LYS A 41 14.76 6.33 -4.59
N ARG A 42 14.09 5.27 -4.11
CA ARG A 42 14.22 3.89 -4.59
C ARG A 42 12.89 3.17 -4.56
N HIS A 43 12.80 2.05 -5.28
CA HIS A 43 11.64 1.17 -5.24
C HIS A 43 11.66 0.32 -3.98
N THR A 44 10.70 0.56 -3.09
CA THR A 44 10.56 -0.13 -1.81
C THR A 44 9.25 -0.90 -1.76
N LEU A 45 9.18 -1.86 -0.83
CA LEU A 45 7.93 -2.55 -0.54
C LEU A 45 7.00 -1.60 0.19
N HIS A 46 5.79 -1.43 -0.34
CA HIS A 46 4.70 -0.72 0.31
C HIS A 46 3.68 -1.74 0.80
N ARG A 47 3.34 -1.66 2.09
CA ARG A 47 2.39 -2.53 2.76
C ARG A 47 1.10 -1.79 3.06
N GLU A 48 -0.01 -2.49 2.94
CA GLU A 48 -1.30 -1.98 3.38
C GLU A 48 -1.28 -1.62 4.86
N THR A 49 -1.65 -0.37 5.12
CA THR A 49 -1.91 0.20 6.45
C THR A 49 -3.37 0.61 6.49
N LYS A 50 -4.01 0.32 7.62
CA LYS A 50 -5.43 0.61 7.84
C LYS A 50 -5.64 2.12 7.94
#